data_AF-A0A918TL90-F1
#
_entry.id   AF-A0A918TL90-F1
#
_cell.length_a   1.000
_cell.length_b   1.000
_cell.length_c   1.000
_cell.angle_alpha   90.00
_cell.angle_beta   90.00
_cell.angle_gamma   90.00
#
_symmetry.space_group_name_H-M   'P 1'
#
loop_
_entity.id
_entity.type
_entity.pdbx_description
1 polymer ?
#
loop_
_entity_poly.entity_id
_entity_poly.type
_entity_poly.pdbx_seq_one_letter_code
_entity_poly.pdbx_strand_id
1 'polypeptide(L)'
;MTIPTQDLRKNLQFWSLHCSITALPSFLMAGVFLELFQSVFSVLAMLTGVLIFILGYSLVSTFVPTLNNRNSLFSRALAIALKLRIAVTVLGLLALCLPILFLLHPDYYAGLFAKALLESAYSLVSQSSYYDLAQSNDFFAILLWTLTEGVILSFLLIFVSFFCLILVNRRQNRVLPFTTSQPSNNPSSEQSP
;
A
#
# COMPACT_ATOMS: atom_id res chain seq x y z
N MET A 1 14.15 23.12 -11.88
CA MET A 1 13.90 21.67 -11.79
C MET A 1 12.47 21.44 -12.30
N THR A 2 12.32 21.19 -13.60
CA THR A 2 11.01 21.00 -14.22
C THR A 2 10.53 19.59 -13.90
N ILE A 3 9.49 19.48 -13.07
CA ILE A 3 8.82 18.20 -12.80
C ILE A 3 8.24 17.73 -14.14
N PRO A 4 8.56 16.53 -14.65
CA PRO A 4 7.97 16.01 -15.86
C PRO A 4 6.46 15.80 -15.61
N THR A 5 5.65 16.77 -16.05
CA THR A 5 4.20 16.82 -15.81
C THR A 5 3.45 15.61 -16.36
N GLN A 6 4.02 14.96 -17.39
CA GLN A 6 3.48 13.74 -17.97
C GLN A 6 3.58 12.52 -17.04
N ASP A 7 4.61 12.46 -16.19
CA ASP A 7 4.79 11.36 -15.24
C ASP A 7 3.86 11.53 -14.04
N LEU A 8 3.67 12.77 -13.58
CA LEU A 8 2.76 13.08 -12.47
C LEU A 8 1.31 12.69 -12.80
N ARG A 9 0.81 13.04 -14.00
CA ARG A 9 -0.56 12.70 -14.41
C ARG A 9 -0.80 11.19 -14.46
N LYS A 10 0.15 10.44 -15.04
CA LYS A 10 0.06 8.97 -15.13
C LYS A 10 0.10 8.34 -13.74
N ASN A 11 0.99 8.82 -12.87
CA ASN A 11 1.09 8.36 -11.48
C ASN A 11 -0.20 8.66 -10.72
N LEU A 12 -0.77 9.86 -10.88
CA LEU A 12 -1.99 10.25 -10.20
C LEU A 12 -3.20 9.41 -10.63
N GLN A 13 -3.33 9.11 -11.93
CA GLN A 13 -4.38 8.20 -12.43
C GLN A 13 -4.21 6.78 -11.87
N PHE A 14 -2.99 6.25 -11.88
CA PHE A 14 -2.69 4.93 -11.37
C PHE A 14 -2.99 4.82 -9.87
N TRP A 15 -2.47 5.76 -9.06
CA TRP A 15 -2.67 5.78 -7.61
C TRP A 15 -4.11 6.09 -7.23
N SER A 16 -4.81 6.94 -7.99
CA SER A 16 -6.23 7.20 -7.78
C SER A 16 -7.06 5.92 -7.93
N LEU A 17 -6.87 5.18 -9.03
CA LEU A 17 -7.58 3.91 -9.24
C LEU A 17 -7.21 2.88 -8.17
N HIS A 18 -5.92 2.72 -7.89
CA HIS A 18 -5.44 1.76 -6.91
C HIS A 18 -6.02 2.06 -5.51
N CYS A 19 -5.81 3.27 -5.00
CA CYS A 19 -6.30 3.68 -3.69
C CYS A 19 -7.81 3.58 -3.58
N SER A 20 -8.57 3.98 -4.62
CA SER A 20 -10.03 3.91 -4.59
C SER A 20 -10.52 2.46 -4.48
N ILE A 21 -9.94 1.54 -5.26
CA ILE A 21 -10.29 0.11 -5.18
C ILE A 21 -9.92 -0.45 -3.80
N THR A 22 -8.71 -0.16 -3.32
CA THR A 22 -8.23 -0.73 -2.05
C THR A 22 -8.84 -0.10 -0.80
N ALA A 23 -9.36 1.13 -0.88
CA ALA A 23 -10.04 1.78 0.23
C ALA A 23 -11.51 1.36 0.34
N LEU A 24 -12.08 0.75 -0.71
CA LEU A 24 -13.50 0.41 -0.78
C LEU A 24 -13.94 -0.56 0.33
N PRO A 25 -13.20 -1.63 0.66
CA PRO A 25 -13.55 -2.50 1.79
C PRO A 25 -13.60 -1.74 3.11
N SER A 26 -12.56 -0.97 3.46
CA SER A 26 -12.52 -0.15 4.68
C SER A 26 -13.66 0.87 4.72
N PHE A 27 -13.97 1.48 3.58
CA PHE A 27 -15.05 2.46 3.46
C PHE A 27 -16.43 1.84 3.70
N LEU A 28 -16.70 0.69 3.07
CA LEU A 28 -17.92 -0.08 3.33
C LEU A 28 -17.99 -0.54 4.79
N MET A 29 -16.85 -0.89 5.39
CA MET A 29 -16.79 -1.32 6.78
C MET A 29 -17.13 -0.23 7.77
N ALA A 30 -16.53 0.95 7.61
CA ALA A 30 -16.90 2.08 8.44
C ALA A 30 -18.38 2.46 8.25
N GLY A 31 -18.88 2.36 7.02
CA GLY A 31 -20.27 2.65 6.72
C GLY A 31 -21.28 1.69 7.33
N VAL A 32 -21.07 0.38 7.16
CA VAL A 32 -22.03 -0.66 7.54
C VAL A 32 -21.92 -1.01 9.03
N PHE A 33 -20.70 -1.13 9.58
CA PHE A 33 -20.50 -1.61 10.95
C PHE A 33 -20.40 -0.51 11.98
N LEU A 34 -19.96 0.68 11.59
CA LEU A 34 -19.83 1.82 12.50
C LEU A 34 -20.90 2.90 12.23
N GLU A 35 -21.80 2.67 11.27
CA GLU A 35 -22.89 3.58 10.90
C GLU A 35 -22.43 5.00 10.51
N LEU A 36 -21.16 5.17 10.09
CA LEU A 36 -20.60 6.49 9.75
C LEU A 36 -21.28 7.14 8.52
N PHE A 37 -22.00 6.39 7.70
CA PHE A 37 -22.70 6.93 6.52
C PHE A 37 -23.89 7.82 6.86
N GLN A 38 -24.31 7.89 8.13
CA GLN A 38 -25.39 8.77 8.55
C GLN A 38 -25.01 10.26 8.49
N SER A 39 -23.71 10.58 8.53
CA SER A 39 -23.23 11.97 8.48
C SER A 39 -22.41 12.25 7.22
N VAL A 40 -22.76 13.36 6.55
CA VAL A 40 -21.99 13.87 5.40
C VAL A 40 -20.56 14.21 5.80
N PHE A 41 -20.35 14.71 7.02
CA PHE A 41 -19.01 15.07 7.52
C PHE A 41 -18.11 13.84 7.64
N SER A 42 -18.65 12.72 8.10
CA SER A 42 -17.93 11.45 8.24
C SER A 42 -17.47 10.92 6.88
N VAL A 43 -18.36 10.94 5.89
CA VAL A 43 -18.04 10.55 4.51
C VAL A 43 -16.97 11.47 3.91
N LEU A 44 -17.10 12.79 4.09
CA LEU A 44 -16.11 13.75 3.61
C LEU A 44 -14.74 13.55 4.26
N ALA A 45 -14.68 13.29 5.57
CA ALA A 45 -13.43 13.03 6.28
C ALA A 45 -12.69 11.81 5.72
N MET A 46 -13.42 10.71 5.47
CA MET A 46 -12.86 9.52 4.87
C MET A 46 -12.36 9.77 3.44
N LEU A 47 -13.14 10.46 2.61
CA LEU A 47 -12.75 10.83 1.24
C LEU A 47 -11.52 11.74 1.23
N THR A 48 -11.43 12.70 2.16
CA THR A 48 -10.25 13.54 2.34
C THR A 48 -9.03 12.70 2.72
N GLY A 49 -9.17 11.72 3.61
CA GLY A 49 -8.09 10.78 3.94
C GLY A 49 -7.58 10.02 2.71
N VAL A 50 -8.49 9.47 1.90
CA VAL A 50 -8.13 8.78 0.63
C VAL A 50 -7.43 9.73 -0.34
N LEU A 51 -7.91 10.96 -0.48
CA LEU A 51 -7.30 11.98 -1.33
C LEU A 51 -5.85 12.29 -0.89
N ILE A 52 -5.62 12.42 0.42
CA ILE A 52 -4.28 12.65 0.98
C ILE A 52 -3.33 11.51 0.59
N PHE A 53 -3.77 10.25 0.67
CA PHE A 53 -2.95 9.11 0.23
C PHE A 53 -2.69 9.10 -1.28
N ILE A 54 -3.70 9.39 -2.11
CA ILE A 54 -3.52 9.47 -3.56
C ILE A 54 -2.46 10.51 -3.91
N LEU A 55 -2.57 11.71 -3.34
CA LEU A 55 -1.60 12.79 -3.55
C LEU A 55 -0.23 12.42 -3.00
N GLY A 56 -0.18 11.89 -1.78
CA GLY A 56 1.05 11.45 -1.12
C GLY A 56 1.82 10.43 -1.96
N TYR A 57 1.18 9.34 -2.39
CA TYR A 57 1.85 8.33 -3.22
C TYR A 57 2.23 8.85 -4.60
N SER A 58 1.42 9.73 -5.19
CA SER A 58 1.74 10.35 -6.48
C SER A 58 2.99 11.23 -6.38
N LEU A 59 3.11 12.02 -5.31
CA LEU A 59 4.29 12.83 -5.03
C LEU A 59 5.51 11.94 -4.75
N VAL A 60 5.38 10.95 -3.88
CA VAL A 60 6.48 10.01 -3.55
C VAL A 60 6.98 9.29 -4.81
N SER A 61 6.09 8.83 -5.68
CA SER A 61 6.47 8.15 -6.93
C SER A 61 7.17 9.08 -7.92
N THR A 62 6.88 10.38 -7.86
CA THR A 62 7.50 11.40 -8.71
C THR A 62 8.89 11.80 -8.17
N PHE A 63 9.03 11.92 -6.85
CA PHE A 63 10.27 12.35 -6.22
C PHE A 63 11.27 11.24 -5.94
N VAL A 64 10.85 9.98 -5.91
CA VAL A 64 11.71 8.82 -5.62
C VAL A 64 12.00 8.06 -6.92
N PRO A 65 13.17 8.28 -7.58
CA PRO A 65 13.44 7.72 -8.92
C PRO A 65 13.52 6.20 -8.92
N THR A 66 13.85 5.58 -7.78
CA THR A 66 13.92 4.12 -7.63
C THR A 66 12.56 3.43 -7.77
N LEU A 67 11.46 4.15 -7.46
CA LEU A 67 10.09 3.70 -7.69
C LEU A 67 9.70 3.83 -9.17
N ASN A 68 10.13 4.91 -9.82
CA ASN A 68 9.84 5.18 -11.23
C ASN A 68 10.63 4.25 -12.19
N ASN A 69 11.82 3.81 -11.77
CA ASN A 69 12.61 2.85 -12.54
C ASN A 69 11.98 1.45 -12.56
N ARG A 70 11.25 1.15 -13.64
CA ARG A 70 10.59 -0.15 -13.88
C ARG A 70 11.53 -1.37 -13.83
N ASN A 71 12.83 -1.15 -14.03
CA ASN A 71 13.85 -2.19 -14.01
C ASN A 71 14.40 -2.48 -12.60
N SER A 72 14.04 -1.69 -11.59
CA SER A 72 14.49 -1.93 -10.23
C SER A 72 13.77 -3.16 -9.63
N LEU A 73 14.52 -4.01 -8.92
CA LEU A 73 13.95 -5.18 -8.23
C LEU A 73 12.86 -4.77 -7.24
N PHE A 74 13.03 -3.61 -6.60
CA PHE A 74 12.07 -3.03 -5.68
C PHE A 74 10.76 -2.62 -6.35
N SER A 75 10.81 -1.94 -7.52
CA SER A 75 9.60 -1.56 -8.27
C SER A 75 8.81 -2.79 -8.73
N ARG A 76 9.51 -3.86 -9.15
CA ARG A 76 8.88 -5.14 -9.50
C ARG A 76 8.24 -5.83 -8.29
N ALA A 77 8.92 -5.85 -7.15
CA ALA A 77 8.39 -6.43 -5.92
C ALA A 77 7.17 -5.64 -5.41
N LEU A 78 7.23 -4.31 -5.47
CA LEU A 78 6.12 -3.43 -5.13
C LEU A 78 4.93 -3.65 -6.05
N ALA A 79 5.15 -3.79 -7.36
CA ALA A 79 4.09 -4.10 -8.31
C ALA A 79 3.40 -5.44 -8.02
N ILE A 80 4.15 -6.46 -7.56
CA ILE A 80 3.58 -7.73 -7.12
C ILE A 80 2.74 -7.53 -5.84
N ALA A 81 3.26 -6.79 -4.87
CA ALA A 81 2.54 -6.48 -3.63
C ALA A 81 1.24 -5.70 -3.89
N LEU A 82 1.25 -4.71 -4.78
CA LEU A 82 0.07 -3.95 -5.21
C LEU A 82 -0.97 -4.86 -5.90
N LYS A 83 -0.51 -5.76 -6.79
CA LYS A 83 -1.40 -6.76 -7.42
C LYS A 83 -2.02 -7.72 -6.39
N LEU A 84 -1.21 -8.20 -5.44
CA LEU A 84 -1.69 -9.04 -4.35
C LEU A 84 -2.72 -8.28 -3.51
N ARG A 85 -2.46 -7.02 -3.19
CA ARG A 85 -3.37 -6.14 -2.46
C ARG A 85 -4.71 -6.03 -3.17
N ILE A 86 -4.72 -5.70 -4.46
CA ILE A 86 -5.95 -5.65 -5.27
C ILE A 86 -6.67 -7.01 -5.27
N ALA A 87 -5.95 -8.12 -5.45
CA ALA A 87 -6.55 -9.45 -5.45
C ALA A 87 -7.23 -9.77 -4.11
N VAL A 88 -6.58 -9.44 -3.00
CA VAL A 88 -7.15 -9.60 -1.65
C VAL A 88 -8.36 -8.69 -1.47
N THR A 89 -8.30 -7.42 -1.88
CA THR A 89 -9.44 -6.48 -1.83
C THR A 89 -10.64 -7.01 -2.63
N VAL A 90 -10.43 -7.44 -3.88
CA VAL A 90 -11.52 -7.98 -4.73
C VAL A 90 -12.11 -9.24 -4.11
N LEU A 91 -11.28 -10.13 -3.58
CA LEU A 91 -11.74 -11.32 -2.87
C LEU A 91 -12.51 -10.95 -1.59
N GLY A 92 -12.07 -9.92 -0.87
CA GLY A 92 -12.73 -9.36 0.31
C GLY A 92 -14.09 -8.76 -0.01
N LEU A 93 -14.20 -8.05 -1.14
CA LEU A 93 -15.48 -7.52 -1.60
C LEU A 93 -16.45 -8.63 -2.00
N LEU A 94 -15.98 -9.69 -2.64
CA LEU A 94 -16.82 -10.86 -2.91
C LEU A 94 -17.23 -11.55 -1.61
N ALA A 95 -16.31 -11.61 -0.65
CA ALA A 95 -16.54 -12.15 0.68
C ALA A 95 -17.48 -11.33 1.56
N LEU A 96 -17.83 -10.08 1.22
CA LEU A 96 -18.89 -9.33 1.93
C LEU A 96 -20.25 -10.05 1.87
N CYS A 97 -20.47 -10.91 0.87
CA CYS A 97 -21.66 -11.76 0.81
C CYS A 97 -21.66 -12.89 1.87
N LEU A 98 -20.52 -13.15 2.52
CA LEU A 98 -20.31 -14.24 3.47
C LEU A 98 -19.62 -13.71 4.74
N PRO A 99 -20.36 -13.50 5.86
CA PRO A 99 -19.86 -12.81 7.05
C PRO A 99 -18.63 -13.46 7.71
N ILE A 100 -18.39 -14.76 7.50
CA ILE A 100 -17.22 -15.48 8.02
C ILE A 100 -15.93 -15.17 7.23
N LEU A 101 -16.02 -15.09 5.90
CA LEU A 101 -14.85 -14.75 5.07
C LEU A 101 -14.48 -13.27 5.22
N PHE A 102 -15.47 -12.45 5.56
CA PHE A 102 -15.29 -11.06 5.89
C PHE A 102 -14.32 -10.85 7.07
N LEU A 103 -14.38 -11.70 8.11
CA LEU A 103 -13.49 -11.60 9.28
C LEU A 103 -12.00 -11.82 8.94
N LEU A 104 -11.71 -12.51 7.83
CA LEU A 104 -10.35 -12.83 7.42
C LEU A 104 -9.67 -11.67 6.66
N HIS A 105 -10.39 -10.57 6.40
CA HIS A 105 -9.89 -9.49 5.58
C HIS A 105 -8.86 -8.63 6.36
N PRO A 106 -7.64 -8.41 5.85
CA PRO A 106 -6.58 -7.71 6.58
C PRO A 106 -6.96 -6.25 6.91
N ASP A 107 -7.82 -5.63 6.11
CA ASP A 107 -8.23 -4.24 6.27
C ASP A 107 -9.09 -4.05 7.52
N TYR A 108 -9.89 -5.06 7.87
CA TYR A 108 -10.65 -5.08 9.12
C TYR A 108 -9.73 -5.02 10.34
N TYR A 109 -8.68 -5.85 10.36
CA TYR A 109 -7.69 -5.86 11.44
C TYR A 109 -6.88 -4.56 11.47
N ALA A 110 -6.57 -3.97 10.31
CA ALA A 110 -5.89 -2.68 10.25
C ALA A 110 -6.76 -1.56 10.85
N GLY A 111 -8.06 -1.54 10.55
CA GLY A 111 -9.01 -0.59 11.14
C GLY A 111 -9.16 -0.76 12.66
N LEU A 112 -9.25 -2.00 13.15
CA LEU A 112 -9.28 -2.28 14.60
C LEU A 112 -7.97 -1.86 15.29
N PHE A 113 -6.83 -2.12 14.65
CA PHE A 113 -5.53 -1.72 15.18
C PHE A 113 -5.38 -0.19 15.20
N ALA A 114 -5.83 0.50 14.15
CA ALA A 114 -5.88 1.95 14.11
C ALA A 114 -6.73 2.54 15.24
N LYS A 115 -7.93 1.97 15.46
CA LYS A 115 -8.80 2.34 16.58
C LYS A 115 -8.09 2.16 17.93
N ALA A 116 -7.49 1.00 18.17
CA ALA A 116 -6.82 0.70 19.43
C ALA A 116 -5.63 1.64 19.68
N LEU A 117 -4.87 1.96 18.61
CA LEU A 117 -3.74 2.87 18.68
C LEU A 117 -4.18 4.29 19.03
N LEU A 118 -5.25 4.78 18.40
CA LEU A 118 -5.79 6.12 18.67
C LEU A 118 -6.43 6.22 20.04
N GLU A 119 -7.17 5.21 20.47
CA GLU A 119 -7.72 5.14 21.84
C GLU A 119 -6.58 5.18 22.86
N SER A 120 -5.52 4.40 22.64
CA SER A 120 -4.34 4.40 23.51
C SER A 120 -3.66 5.77 23.53
N ALA A 121 -3.44 6.39 22.37
CA ALA A 121 -2.79 7.70 22.28
C ALA A 121 -3.64 8.82 22.91
N TYR A 122 -4.96 8.77 22.71
CA TYR A 122 -5.88 9.78 23.24
C TYR A 122 -6.06 9.63 24.75
N SER A 123 -6.05 8.40 25.29
CA SER A 123 -6.13 8.13 26.74
C SER A 123 -4.96 8.74 27.54
N LEU A 124 -3.82 9.01 26.87
CA LEU A 124 -2.67 9.69 27.49
C LEU A 124 -2.91 11.20 27.65
N VAL A 125 -3.83 11.77 26.88
CA VAL A 125 -4.09 13.22 26.81
C VAL A 125 -5.41 13.58 27.48
N SER A 126 -6.44 12.73 27.34
CA SER A 126 -7.78 12.93 27.89
C SER A 126 -8.27 11.66 28.56
N GLN A 127 -9.11 11.80 29.59
CA GLN A 127 -9.81 10.66 30.22
C GLN A 127 -11.05 10.19 29.43
N SER A 128 -11.45 10.91 28.38
CA SER A 128 -12.56 10.54 27.52
C SER A 128 -12.16 9.49 26.47
N SER A 129 -13.13 8.70 25.99
CA SER A 129 -12.89 7.72 24.94
C SER A 129 -12.79 8.40 23.56
N TYR A 130 -11.80 8.01 22.77
CA TYR A 130 -11.67 8.48 21.39
C TYR A 130 -12.80 7.94 20.51
N TYR A 131 -13.31 6.75 20.85
CA TYR A 131 -14.45 6.16 20.16
C TYR A 131 -15.71 7.03 20.22
N ASP A 132 -15.99 7.65 21.36
CA ASP A 132 -17.15 8.54 21.53
C ASP A 132 -17.01 9.81 20.69
N LEU A 133 -15.79 10.32 20.54
CA LEU A 133 -15.49 11.45 19.66
C LEU A 133 -15.70 11.08 18.19
N ALA A 134 -15.25 9.90 17.76
CA ALA A 134 -15.49 9.42 16.40
C ALA A 134 -16.99 9.16 16.12
N GLN A 135 -17.74 8.63 17.09
CA GLN A 135 -19.19 8.44 17.01
C GLN A 135 -19.96 9.76 16.95
N SER A 136 -19.43 10.83 17.54
CA SER A 136 -20.01 12.17 17.44
C SER A 136 -19.94 12.79 16.03
N ASN A 137 -19.44 12.03 15.04
CA ASN A 137 -19.23 12.45 13.67
C ASN A 137 -18.26 13.64 13.54
N ASP A 138 -17.31 13.75 14.47
CA ASP A 138 -16.26 14.75 14.38
C ASP A 138 -15.35 14.46 13.18
N PHE A 139 -15.29 15.41 12.26
CA PHE A 139 -14.51 15.33 11.03
C PHE A 139 -13.05 15.00 11.30
N PHE A 140 -12.44 15.64 12.30
CA PHE A 140 -11.01 15.47 12.59
C PHE A 140 -10.71 14.11 13.19
N ALA A 141 -11.57 13.61 14.08
CA ALA A 141 -11.43 12.27 14.64
C ALA A 141 -11.49 11.22 13.51
N ILE A 142 -12.50 11.28 12.65
CA ILE A 142 -12.66 10.31 11.56
C ILE A 142 -11.52 10.40 10.54
N LEU A 143 -11.07 11.62 10.22
CA LEU A 143 -9.90 11.83 9.36
C LEU A 143 -8.65 11.20 9.97
N LEU A 144 -8.39 11.42 11.27
CA LEU A 144 -7.21 10.89 11.94
C LEU A 144 -7.24 9.35 12.03
N TRP A 145 -8.41 8.75 12.27
CA TRP A 145 -8.62 7.31 12.17
C TRP A 145 -8.26 6.81 10.76
N THR A 146 -8.86 7.40 9.73
CA THR A 146 -8.64 7.01 8.33
C THR A 146 -7.16 7.13 7.94
N LEU A 147 -6.49 8.20 8.37
CA LEU A 147 -5.06 8.41 8.12
C LEU A 147 -4.20 7.35 8.81
N THR A 148 -4.49 7.05 10.08
CA THR A 148 -3.77 6.04 10.86
C THR A 148 -3.91 4.66 10.24
N GLU A 149 -5.13 4.28 9.85
CA GLU A 149 -5.40 3.04 9.14
C GLU A 149 -4.61 2.96 7.83
N GLY A 150 -4.66 4.01 7.00
CA GLY A 150 -3.92 4.03 5.74
C GLY A 150 -2.41 3.95 5.91
N VAL A 151 -1.85 4.52 6.99
CA VAL A 151 -0.41 4.38 7.32
C VAL A 151 -0.07 2.93 7.67
N ILE A 152 -0.89 2.28 8.49
CA ILE A 152 -0.72 0.86 8.85
C ILE A 152 -0.75 -0.01 7.58
N LEU A 153 -1.73 0.24 6.69
CA LEU A 153 -1.85 -0.48 5.42
C LEU A 153 -0.66 -0.22 4.49
N SER A 154 -0.15 1.01 4.45
CA SER A 154 1.07 1.36 3.70
C SER A 154 2.27 0.55 4.19
N PHE A 155 2.44 0.48 5.52
CA PHE A 155 3.53 -0.26 6.13
C PHE A 155 3.43 -1.76 5.84
N LEU A 156 2.23 -2.33 5.94
CA LEU A 156 1.98 -3.72 5.60
C LEU A 156 2.30 -4.00 4.12
N LEU A 157 1.96 -3.08 3.21
CA LEU A 157 2.28 -3.22 1.79
C LEU A 157 3.79 -3.19 1.52
N ILE A 158 4.53 -2.31 2.20
CA ILE A 158 6.00 -2.27 2.12
C ILE A 158 6.60 -3.56 2.68
N PHE A 159 6.07 -4.06 3.80
CA PHE A 159 6.50 -5.32 4.40
C PHE A 159 6.30 -6.49 3.44
N VAL A 160 5.12 -6.63 2.85
CA VAL A 160 4.83 -7.66 1.82
C VAL A 160 5.72 -7.49 0.59
N SER A 161 5.97 -6.25 0.15
CA SER A 161 6.89 -5.95 -0.96
C SER A 161 8.31 -6.43 -0.65
N PHE A 162 8.78 -6.28 0.59
CA PHE A 162 10.08 -6.76 1.02
C PHE A 162 10.19 -8.30 0.90
N PHE A 163 9.17 -9.06 1.34
CA PHE A 163 9.16 -10.52 1.12
C PHE A 163 9.10 -10.90 -0.36
N CYS A 164 8.31 -10.17 -1.16
CA CYS A 164 8.26 -10.37 -2.60
C CYS A 164 9.64 -10.15 -3.24
N LEU A 165 10.39 -9.15 -2.78
CA LEU A 165 11.75 -8.89 -3.25
C LEU A 165 12.68 -10.07 -2.96
N ILE A 166 12.65 -10.62 -1.74
CA ILE A 166 13.45 -11.79 -1.38
C ILE A 166 13.13 -12.97 -2.30
N LEU A 167 11.84 -13.24 -2.56
CA LEU A 167 11.42 -14.34 -3.43
C LEU A 167 11.85 -14.13 -4.89
N VAL A 168 11.71 -12.91 -5.41
CA VAL A 168 12.13 -12.55 -6.78
C VAL A 168 13.65 -12.67 -6.93
N ASN A 169 14.42 -12.17 -5.96
CA ASN A 169 15.88 -12.25 -5.97
C ASN A 169 16.38 -13.70 -5.93
N ARG A 170 15.78 -14.55 -5.06
CA ARG A 170 16.09 -15.99 -5.02
C ARG A 170 15.77 -16.68 -6.34
N ARG A 171 14.67 -16.30 -7.01
CA ARG A 171 14.28 -16.90 -8.30
C ARG A 171 15.24 -16.48 -9.42
N GLN A 172 15.70 -15.23 -9.46
CA GLN A 172 16.67 -14.78 -10.46
C GLN A 172 18.04 -15.45 -10.29
N ASN A 173 18.51 -15.63 -9.06
CA ASN A 173 19.78 -16.31 -8.79
C ASN A 173 19.73 -17.82 -9.12
N ARG A 174 18.54 -18.44 -9.16
CA ARG A 174 18.38 -19.84 -9.64
C ARG A 174 18.40 -19.97 -11.16
N VAL A 175 18.16 -18.89 -11.90
CA VAL A 175 18.13 -18.90 -13.38
C VAL A 175 19.51 -18.55 -13.98
N LEU A 176 20.40 -17.91 -13.23
CA LEU A 176 21.77 -17.57 -13.66
C LEU A 176 22.92 -18.43 -13.06
N PRO A 177 22.86 -19.78 -13.01
CA PRO A 177 24.04 -20.57 -12.74
C PRO A 177 24.52 -21.32 -14.00
N PHE A 178 24.71 -20.72 -15.18
CA PHE A 178 25.39 -21.41 -16.31
C PHE A 178 25.80 -20.49 -17.47
N THR A 179 26.61 -19.45 -17.24
CA THR A 179 27.33 -18.79 -18.35
C THR A 179 28.64 -18.14 -17.91
N THR A 180 29.51 -18.90 -17.24
CA THR A 180 30.91 -18.50 -17.09
C THR A 180 31.82 -19.72 -17.06
N SER A 181 31.95 -20.36 -18.22
CA SER A 181 33.14 -21.13 -18.57
C SER A 181 33.38 -20.93 -20.06
N GLN A 182 33.92 -19.77 -20.44
CA GLN A 182 34.78 -19.70 -21.62
C GLN A 182 36.20 -19.98 -21.10
N PRO A 183 36.71 -21.22 -21.29
CA PRO A 183 38.10 -21.51 -20.98
C PRO A 183 39.01 -20.73 -21.94
N SER A 184 40.10 -20.25 -21.35
CA SER A 184 41.27 -19.69 -22.01
C SER A 184 41.72 -20.53 -23.22
N ASN A 185 41.67 -19.96 -24.42
CA ASN A 185 42.54 -20.39 -25.50
C ASN A 185 43.61 -19.32 -25.71
N ASN A 186 44.68 -19.50 -24.95
CA ASN A 186 46.01 -19.01 -25.33
C ASN A 186 46.82 -20.24 -25.70
N PRO A 187 47.26 -20.37 -26.96
CA PRO A 187 48.53 -21.00 -27.24
C PRO A 187 49.42 -19.99 -28.00
N SER A 188 50.48 -19.53 -27.35
CA SER A 188 51.86 -19.94 -27.63
C SER A 188 52.38 -19.48 -29.00
N SER A 189 53.29 -18.50 -28.95
CA SER A 189 54.58 -18.51 -29.64
C SER A 189 54.72 -19.41 -30.88
N GLU A 190 54.83 -18.79 -32.05
CA GLU A 190 55.63 -19.34 -33.15
C GLU A 190 56.60 -18.28 -33.66
N GLN A 191 57.86 -18.72 -33.77
CA GLN A 191 59.08 -17.96 -33.91
C GLN A 191 59.41 -17.65 -35.39
N SER A 192 59.98 -16.45 -35.60
CA SER A 192 61.11 -16.16 -36.52
C SER A 192 60.87 -16.22 -38.05
N PRO A 193 61.78 -15.65 -38.88
CA PRO A 193 62.98 -14.85 -38.61
C PRO A 193 62.88 -13.36 -38.98
#